data_AF-A0A5M8QS80-F1
#
_entry.id   AF-A0A5M8QS80-F1
#
_cell.length_a   1.000
_cell.length_b   1.000
_cell.length_c   1.000
_cell.angle_alpha   90.00
_cell.angle_beta   90.00
_cell.angle_gamma   90.00
#
_symmetry.space_group_name_H-M   'P 1'
#
loop_
_entity.id
_entity.type
_entity.pdbx_description
1 polymer ?
#
loop_
_entity_poly.entity_id
_entity_poly.type
_entity_poly.pdbx_seq_one_letter_code
_entity_poly.pdbx_strand_id
1 'polypeptide(L)' 'MQKDTMASVQKFFDGTRVKIKGKPDVWIILNHESIQKGAVTKVTGKIKCRSEKTGEIKFYNEKNCEAV' A
#
# COMPACT_ATOMS: atom_id res chain seq x y z
N MET A 1 10.59 17.26 22.54
CA MET A 1 9.69 17.12 21.38
C MET A 1 9.86 15.73 20.79
N GLN A 2 9.10 14.73 21.27
CA GLN A 2 9.06 13.40 20.66
C GLN A 2 8.28 13.52 19.34
N LYS A 3 8.96 13.27 18.22
CA LYS A 3 8.30 13.14 16.91
C LYS A 3 7.75 11.71 16.86
N ASP A 4 6.50 11.55 17.31
CA ASP A 4 5.73 10.32 17.13
C ASP A 4 5.81 9.90 15.68
N THR A 5 6.66 8.91 15.45
CA THR A 5 6.95 8.38 14.13
C THR A 5 5.82 7.41 13.84
N MET A 6 4.58 7.90 13.68
CA MET A 6 3.37 7.09 13.41
C MET A 6 3.72 6.02 12.38
N ALA A 7 3.89 4.78 12.84
CA ALA A 7 3.95 3.65 11.95
C ALA A 7 2.59 3.57 11.28
N SER A 8 2.57 3.66 9.96
CA SER A 8 1.37 3.32 9.22
C SER A 8 1.15 1.85 9.51
N VAL A 9 0.08 1.56 10.25
CA VAL A 9 -0.36 0.19 10.48
C VAL A 9 -0.78 -0.33 9.11
N GLN A 10 -0.13 -1.40 8.66
CA GLN A 10 -0.52 -2.10 7.45
C GLN A 10 -1.97 -2.57 7.60
N LYS A 11 -2.84 -2.11 6.72
CA LYS A 11 -4.29 -2.36 6.75
C LYS A 11 -4.67 -3.59 5.92
N PHE A 12 -3.94 -3.86 4.84
CA PHE A 12 -4.19 -4.94 3.91
C PHE A 12 -2.99 -5.89 3.81
N PHE A 13 -3.21 -7.11 3.34
CA PHE A 13 -2.13 -8.07 3.08
C PHE A 13 -1.75 -8.08 1.60
N ASP A 14 -0.54 -8.55 1.30
CA ASP A 14 -0.16 -8.84 -0.08
C ASP A 14 -1.11 -9.90 -0.67
N GLY A 15 -1.46 -9.74 -1.95
CA GLY A 15 -2.49 -10.52 -2.63
C GLY A 15 -3.92 -10.01 -2.44
N THR A 16 -4.16 -9.05 -1.54
CA THR A 16 -5.50 -8.45 -1.36
C THR A 16 -5.94 -7.72 -2.62
N ARG A 17 -7.21 -7.92 -3.01
CA ARG A 17 -7.86 -7.15 -4.08
C ARG A 17 -8.46 -5.88 -3.49
N VAL A 18 -8.12 -4.74 -4.09
CA VAL A 18 -8.56 -3.42 -3.63
C VAL A 18 -9.07 -2.56 -4.78
N LYS A 19 -10.05 -1.72 -4.48
CA LYS A 19 -10.41 -0.56 -5.30
C LYS A 19 -9.62 0.64 -4.81
N ILE A 20 -9.13 1.43 -5.76
CA ILE A 20 -8.34 2.63 -5.47
C ILE A 20 -9.21 3.85 -5.77
N LYS A 21 -9.32 4.78 -4.81
CA LYS A 21 -10.11 6.00 -4.99
C LYS A 21 -9.73 6.74 -6.27
N GLY A 22 -10.71 6.98 -7.14
CA GLY A 22 -10.52 7.63 -8.43
C GLY A 22 -10.05 6.71 -9.56
N LYS A 23 -10.01 5.39 -9.33
CA LYS A 23 -9.78 4.37 -10.37
C LYS A 23 -10.98 3.43 -10.45
N PRO A 24 -11.51 3.15 -11.66
CA PRO A 24 -12.64 2.24 -11.82
C PRO A 24 -12.25 0.77 -11.71
N ASP A 25 -10.98 0.44 -11.94
CA ASP A 25 -10.48 -0.93 -12.01
C ASP A 25 -10.11 -1.49 -10.63
N VAL A 26 -10.15 -2.81 -10.50
CA VAL A 26 -9.65 -3.54 -9.33
C VAL A 26 -8.15 -3.78 -9.47
N TRP A 27 -7.45 -3.62 -8.36
CA TRP A 27 -6.00 -3.77 -8.25
C TRP A 27 -5.67 -4.85 -7.22
N ILE A 28 -4.63 -5.62 -7.49
CA ILE A 28 -4.07 -6.60 -6.55
C ILE A 28 -2.84 -5.99 -5.90
N ILE A 29 -2.78 -6.02 -4.57
CA ILE A 29 -1.58 -5.63 -3.83
C ILE A 29 -0.49 -6.68 -4.08
N LEU A 30 0.66 -6.26 -4.58
CA LEU A 30 1.81 -7.12 -4.81
C LEU A 30 2.79 -7.12 -3.64
N ASN A 31 3.04 -5.94 -3.07
CA ASN A 31 3.98 -5.77 -1.96
C ASN A 31 3.74 -4.45 -1.23
N HIS A 32 3.99 -4.42 0.08
CA HIS A 32 4.06 -3.21 0.89
C HIS A 32 5.46 -2.61 0.83
N GLU A 33 5.52 -1.29 0.61
CA GLU A 33 6.79 -0.57 0.66
C GLU A 33 7.22 -0.39 2.11
N SER A 34 8.45 -0.83 2.41
CA SER A 34 9.09 -0.62 3.70
C SER A 34 10.37 0.19 3.51
N ILE A 35 10.72 0.97 4.54
CA ILE A 35 11.97 1.71 4.62
C ILE A 35 12.75 1.25 5.84
N GLN A 36 14.06 1.12 5.68
CA GLN A 36 14.95 0.83 6.78
C GLN A 36 15.47 2.15 7.37
N LYS A 37 15.30 2.35 8.68
CA LYS A 37 15.82 3.48 9.44
C LYS A 37 16.70 2.95 10.56
N GLY A 38 18.01 2.86 10.30
CA GLY A 38 18.95 2.20 11.21
C GLY A 38 18.62 0.72 11.36
N ALA A 39 18.41 0.26 12.60
CA ALA A 39 18.04 -1.13 12.89
C ALA A 39 16.54 -1.42 12.74
N VAL A 40 15.70 -0.43 12.41
CA VAL A 40 14.24 -0.57 12.38
C VAL A 40 13.73 -0.56 10.95
N THR A 41 12.96 -1.58 10.56
CA THR A 41 12.18 -1.59 9.31
C THR A 41 10.80 -1.01 9.58
N LYS A 42 10.40 0.00 8.80
CA LYS A 42 9.12 0.70 8.94
C LYS A 42 8.31 0.62 7.66
N VAL A 43 7.06 0.16 7.76
CA VAL A 43 6.09 0.21 6.65
C VAL A 43 5.69 1.66 6.39
N THR A 44 5.72 2.09 5.12
CA THR A 44 5.47 3.49 4.75
C THR A 44 3.99 3.80 4.48
N GLY A 45 3.14 2.77 4.39
CA GLY A 45 1.76 2.89 3.95
C GLY A 45 1.62 3.08 2.44
N LYS A 46 2.71 2.90 1.68
CA LYS A 46 2.64 2.75 0.22
C LYS A 46 2.60 1.28 -0.15
N ILE A 47 1.81 0.97 -1.16
CA ILE A 47 1.62 -0.38 -1.68
C ILE A 47 1.89 -0.38 -3.18
N LYS A 48 2.59 -1.40 -3.64
CA LYS A 48 2.75 -1.70 -5.06
C LYS A 48 1.56 -2.53 -5.50
N CYS A 49 0.80 -2.07 -6.47
CA CYS A 49 -0.38 -2.76 -6.95
C CYS A 49 -0.28 -3.06 -8.46
N ARG A 50 -0.97 -4.11 -8.89
CA ARG A 50 -1.19 -4.44 -10.30
C ARG A 50 -2.66 -4.36 -10.66
N SER A 51 -3.01 -3.66 -11.73
CA SER A 51 -4.37 -3.65 -12.26
C SER A 51 -4.72 -5.02 -12.82
N GLU A 52 -5.87 -5.58 -12.43
CA GLU A 52 -6.34 -6.85 -12.99
C GLU A 52 -6.77 -6.71 -14.45
N LYS A 53 -7.18 -5.50 -14.87
CA LYS A 53 -7.70 -5.25 -16.21
C LYS A 53 -6.60 -4.98 -17.22
N THR A 54 -5.63 -4.13 -16.86
CA THR A 54 -4.60 -3.64 -17.79
C THR A 54 -3.24 -4.27 -17.57
N GLY A 55 -3.03 -4.98 -16.45
CA GLY A 55 -1.71 -5.45 -16.04
C GLY A 55 -0.74 -4.35 -15.59
N GLU A 56 -1.19 -3.08 -15.59
CA GLU A 56 -0.38 -1.94 -15.18
C GLU A 56 0.08 -2.08 -13.72
N ILE A 57 1.35 -1.74 -13.45
CA ILE A 57 1.92 -1.77 -12.10
C ILE A 57 2.20 -0.34 -11.64
N LYS A 58 1.62 0.04 -10.49
CA LYS A 58 1.75 1.38 -9.91
C LYS A 58 1.80 1.33 -8.39
N PHE A 59 2.40 2.37 -7.81
CA PHE A 59 2.40 2.56 -6.36
C PHE A 59 1.24 3.46 -5.94
N TYR A 60 0.57 3.07 -4.86
CA TYR A 60 -0.53 3.80 -4.28
C TYR A 60 -0.36 3.96 -2.79
N ASN A 61 -1.06 4.92 -2.20
CA ASN A 61 -1.14 5.02 -0.75
C ASN A 61 -2.26 4.11 -0.26
N GLU A 62 -1.95 3.23 0.67
CA GLU A 62 -2.85 2.24 1.25
C GLU A 62 -4.12 2.89 1.83
N LYS A 63 -4.00 4.12 2.36
CA LYS A 63 -5.13 4.89 2.90
C LYS A 63 -6.22 5.21 1.87
N ASN A 64 -5.88 5.18 0.57
CA ASN A 64 -6.80 5.47 -0.53
C ASN A 64 -7.41 4.18 -1.12
N CYS A 65 -7.18 3.04 -0.47
CA CYS A 65 -7.60 1.74 -0.94
C CYS A 65 -8.74 1.19 -0.07
N GLU A 66 -9.68 0.53 -0.73
CA GLU A 66 -10.84 -0.14 -0.12
C GLU A 66 -10.84 -1.61 -0.55
N ALA A 67 -11.10 -2.52 0.39
CA ALA A 67 -11.25 -3.93 0.07
C ALA A 67 -12.45 -4.14 -0.86
N VAL A 68 -12.30 -5.06 -1.80
CA VAL A 68 -13.35 -5.48 -2.74
C VAL A 68 -14.07 -6.72 -2.23
#